data_AF-A0A8D1AA04-F1
#
_entry.id   AF-A0A8D1AA04-F1
#
_cell.length_a   1.000
_cell.length_b   1.000
_cell.length_c   1.000
_cell.angle_alpha   90.00
_cell.angle_beta   90.00
_cell.angle_gamma   90.00
#
_symmetry.space_group_name_H-M   'P 1'
#
loop_
_entity.id
_entity.type
_entity.pdbx_description
1 polymer ?
#
loop_
_entity_poly.entity_id
_entity_poly.type
_entity_poly.pdbx_seq_one_letter_code
_entity_poly.pdbx_strand_id
1 'polypeptide(L)'
;MSVQGINKHAVLPPIISRSDKEFLERMQRYIITETQRVGCNEEGPADEYYIIYRNVFDKVIEYVTAYKSILTSIKKEYDAFIETIKKDQRTAFSLHGRLKVLAGEPTALIYHRKRILQLQEKMKHIENNSSKIQLQIDEIKQLRAEYDAKEVQSCTFCKDPSKPIPGTVFYLKYLRGVLLWFRGLLQWLGSLLWCEFDPWSGNFHMLWMRPKNK
;
A
#
# COMPACT_ATOMS: atom_id res chain seq x y z
N MET A 1 -8.35 76.35 17.55
CA MET A 1 -9.82 76.44 17.57
C MET A 1 -10.32 75.92 18.91
N SER A 2 -11.11 76.73 19.60
CA SER A 2 -11.67 76.47 20.94
C SER A 2 -12.72 75.37 20.87
N VAL A 3 -12.61 74.32 21.69
CA VAL A 3 -13.65 73.31 21.86
C VAL A 3 -14.46 73.68 23.10
N GLN A 4 -15.65 74.23 22.84
CA GLN A 4 -16.64 74.62 23.84
C GLN A 4 -17.03 73.45 24.75
N GLY A 5 -17.17 73.75 26.03
CA GLY A 5 -17.56 72.81 27.08
C GLY A 5 -18.92 72.18 26.81
N ILE A 6 -18.96 70.86 26.83
CA ILE A 6 -20.18 70.07 26.70
C ILE A 6 -20.94 70.17 28.03
N ASN A 7 -22.16 70.71 27.93
CA ASN A 7 -23.11 70.90 29.02
C ASN A 7 -23.35 69.55 29.73
N LYS A 8 -22.94 69.44 30.99
CA LYS A 8 -23.15 68.25 31.84
C LYS A 8 -24.60 68.23 32.31
N HIS A 9 -25.53 67.86 31.44
CA HIS A 9 -26.86 67.51 31.89
C HIS A 9 -26.74 66.27 32.77
N ALA A 10 -27.14 66.39 34.04
CA ALA A 10 -27.27 65.26 34.94
C ALA A 10 -28.32 64.31 34.34
N VAL A 11 -27.85 63.28 33.62
CA VAL A 11 -28.70 62.23 33.08
C VAL A 11 -29.26 61.49 34.28
N LEU A 12 -30.56 61.64 34.52
CA LEU A 12 -31.26 60.86 35.53
C LEU A 12 -31.00 59.38 35.25
N PRO A 13 -30.69 58.56 36.28
CA PRO A 13 -30.49 57.15 36.07
C PRO A 13 -31.72 56.58 35.35
N PRO A 14 -31.54 55.71 34.35
CA PRO A 14 -32.64 55.18 33.56
C PRO A 14 -33.73 54.66 34.48
N ILE A 15 -34.97 55.11 34.28
CA ILE A 15 -36.13 54.61 35.04
C ILE A 15 -36.44 53.22 34.47
N ILE A 16 -35.79 52.21 35.04
CA ILE A 16 -35.94 50.80 34.65
C ILE A 16 -37.14 50.23 35.41
N SER A 17 -38.08 49.61 34.69
CA SER A 17 -39.20 48.93 35.34
C SER A 17 -38.70 47.73 36.14
N ARG A 18 -39.45 47.31 37.17
CA ARG A 18 -39.08 46.13 37.96
C ARG A 18 -38.91 44.87 37.09
N SER A 19 -39.79 44.68 36.11
CA SER A 19 -39.72 43.56 35.15
C SER A 19 -38.46 43.61 34.29
N ASP A 20 -38.05 44.80 33.82
CA ASP A 20 -36.83 44.95 33.02
C ASP A 20 -35.59 44.61 33.86
N LYS A 21 -35.57 45.02 35.13
CA LYS A 21 -34.49 44.68 36.06
C LYS A 21 -34.38 43.16 36.27
N GLU A 22 -35.49 42.51 36.57
CA GLU A 22 -35.54 41.05 36.78
C GLU A 22 -35.13 40.28 35.50
N PHE A 23 -35.55 40.77 34.32
CA PHE A 23 -35.13 40.22 33.03
C PHE A 23 -33.61 40.34 32.83
N LEU A 24 -33.04 41.52 33.03
CA LEU A 24 -31.61 41.77 32.85
C LEU A 24 -30.76 40.95 33.83
N GLU A 25 -31.15 40.86 35.10
CA GLU A 25 -30.47 40.03 36.11
C GLU A 25 -30.51 38.54 35.74
N ARG A 26 -31.61 38.06 35.13
CA ARG A 26 -31.70 36.69 34.62
C ARG A 26 -30.78 36.48 33.42
N MET A 27 -30.67 37.43 32.49
CA MET A 27 -29.75 37.33 31.35
C MET A 27 -28.29 37.36 31.80
N GLN A 28 -27.94 38.23 32.76
CA GLN A 28 -26.59 38.28 33.32
C GLN A 28 -26.22 36.98 34.02
N ARG A 29 -27.13 36.41 34.84
CA ARG A 29 -26.91 35.09 35.46
C ARG A 29 -26.71 34.01 34.40
N TYR A 30 -27.53 33.99 33.36
CA TYR A 30 -27.37 33.04 32.25
C TYR A 30 -25.99 33.15 31.60
N ILE A 31 -25.51 34.36 31.30
CA ILE A 31 -24.17 34.57 30.73
C ILE A 31 -23.12 33.98 31.65
N ILE A 32 -23.13 34.33 32.94
CA ILE A 32 -22.12 33.88 33.91
C ILE A 32 -22.13 32.35 34.05
N THR A 33 -23.31 31.74 34.16
CA THR A 33 -23.43 30.28 34.30
C THR A 33 -22.97 29.55 33.04
N GLU A 34 -23.37 30.02 31.86
CA GLU A 34 -22.97 29.38 30.60
C GLU A 34 -21.48 29.56 30.32
N THR A 35 -20.90 30.74 30.56
CA THR A 35 -19.45 30.97 30.37
C THR A 35 -18.61 30.12 31.33
N GLN A 36 -19.04 29.97 32.58
CA GLN A 36 -18.41 29.06 33.54
C GLN A 36 -18.53 27.60 33.09
N ARG A 37 -19.71 27.20 32.57
CA ARG A 37 -19.96 25.82 32.10
C ARG A 37 -19.05 25.43 30.93
N VAL A 38 -18.81 26.35 29.98
CA VAL A 38 -17.94 26.07 28.83
C VAL A 38 -16.45 26.23 29.15
N GLY A 39 -16.07 26.58 30.39
CA GLY A 39 -14.67 26.72 30.79
C GLY A 39 -13.94 27.84 30.06
N CYS A 40 -14.68 28.86 29.64
CA CYS A 40 -14.17 29.96 28.86
C CYS A 40 -13.35 30.93 29.75
N ASN A 41 -12.04 31.04 29.49
CA ASN A 41 -11.17 32.08 30.03
C ASN A 41 -11.29 33.36 29.16
N GLU A 42 -10.75 34.51 29.57
CA GLU A 42 -10.74 35.75 28.76
C GLU A 42 -10.15 35.54 27.32
N GLU A 43 -9.41 34.45 27.09
CA GLU A 43 -8.84 34.01 25.81
C GLU A 43 -9.43 32.68 25.27
N GLY A 44 -10.56 32.23 25.81
CA GLY A 44 -11.24 30.98 25.44
C GLY A 44 -11.75 30.96 24.00
N PRO A 45 -12.12 29.78 23.47
CA PRO A 45 -12.47 29.60 22.07
C PRO A 45 -13.66 30.52 21.67
N ALA A 46 -13.44 31.30 20.61
CA ALA A 46 -14.30 32.42 20.23
C ALA A 46 -15.71 32.00 19.81
N ASP A 47 -15.89 30.75 19.38
CA ASP A 47 -17.16 30.27 18.82
C ASP A 47 -18.19 29.98 19.90
N GLU A 48 -17.81 29.41 21.05
CA GLU A 48 -18.70 29.16 22.19
C GLU A 48 -19.19 30.47 22.82
N TYR A 49 -18.28 31.43 23.00
CA TYR A 49 -18.64 32.79 23.43
C TYR A 49 -19.65 33.43 22.49
N TYR A 50 -19.42 33.33 21.18
CA TYR A 50 -20.35 33.85 20.16
C TYR A 50 -21.74 33.22 20.29
N ILE A 51 -21.83 31.90 20.51
CA ILE A 51 -23.12 31.20 20.67
C ILE A 51 -23.88 31.71 21.90
N ILE A 52 -23.20 31.90 23.03
CA ILE A 52 -23.82 32.40 24.27
C ILE A 52 -24.42 33.78 24.04
N TYR A 53 -23.63 34.72 23.50
CA TYR A 53 -24.10 36.09 23.27
C TYR A 53 -25.17 36.17 22.18
N ARG A 54 -25.09 35.34 21.14
CA ARG A 54 -26.15 35.22 20.13
C ARG A 54 -27.49 34.83 20.77
N ASN A 55 -27.48 33.81 21.63
CA ASN A 55 -28.68 33.35 22.31
C ASN A 55 -29.27 34.41 23.26
N VAL A 56 -28.41 35.15 23.98
CA VAL A 56 -28.87 36.26 24.83
C VAL A 56 -29.46 37.38 24.00
N PHE A 57 -28.82 37.73 22.89
CA PHE A 57 -29.29 38.80 22.01
C PHE A 57 -30.66 38.46 21.40
N ASP A 58 -30.87 37.20 20.99
CA ASP A 58 -32.18 36.72 20.53
C ASP A 58 -33.27 36.88 21.62
N LYS A 59 -32.95 36.54 22.88
CA LYS A 59 -33.86 36.75 24.03
C LYS A 59 -34.16 38.22 24.29
N VAL A 60 -33.18 39.12 24.11
CA VAL A 60 -33.36 40.56 24.25
C VAL A 60 -34.26 41.12 23.14
N ILE A 61 -34.07 40.68 21.90
CA ILE A 61 -34.93 41.05 20.75
C ILE A 61 -36.37 40.58 20.97
N GLU A 62 -36.55 39.39 21.55
CA GLU A 62 -37.87 38.86 21.87
C GLU A 62 -38.57 39.68 22.97
N TYR A 63 -37.82 40.06 24.01
CA TYR A 63 -38.34 40.84 25.14
C TYR A 63 -38.68 42.30 24.77
N VAL A 64 -37.81 42.96 24.00
CA VAL A 64 -37.96 44.38 23.65
C VAL A 64 -38.81 44.54 22.38
N THR A 65 -40.11 44.71 22.56
CA THR A 65 -41.08 44.79 21.44
C THR A 65 -40.96 46.08 20.61
N ALA A 66 -40.74 47.22 21.26
CA ALA A 66 -40.73 48.54 20.59
C ALA A 66 -39.61 48.71 19.55
N TYR A 67 -38.43 48.15 19.84
CA TYR A 67 -37.23 48.29 19.00
C TYR A 67 -36.88 47.01 18.23
N LYS A 68 -37.78 46.01 18.25
CA LYS A 68 -37.55 44.67 17.69
C LYS A 68 -37.09 44.71 16.24
N SER A 69 -37.74 45.52 15.41
CA SER A 69 -37.42 45.64 13.98
C SER A 69 -36.00 46.19 13.76
N ILE A 70 -35.60 47.23 14.50
CA ILE A 70 -34.28 47.85 14.40
C ILE A 70 -33.20 46.87 14.88
N LEU A 71 -33.38 46.25 16.05
CA LEU A 71 -32.42 45.30 16.60
C LEU A 71 -32.26 44.07 15.70
N THR A 72 -33.34 43.58 15.08
CA THR A 72 -33.29 42.47 14.13
C THR A 72 -32.53 42.84 12.86
N SER A 73 -32.75 44.05 12.33
CA SER A 73 -32.00 44.55 11.16
C SER A 73 -30.51 44.69 11.46
N ILE A 74 -30.15 45.25 12.62
CA ILE A 74 -28.76 45.31 13.08
C ILE A 74 -28.17 43.91 13.19
N LYS A 75 -28.88 42.98 13.84
CA LYS A 75 -28.45 41.58 13.98
C LYS A 75 -28.11 40.96 12.62
N LYS A 76 -28.99 41.16 11.64
CA LYS A 76 -28.85 40.62 10.30
C LYS A 76 -27.58 41.13 9.59
N GLU A 77 -27.28 42.41 9.70
CA GLU A 77 -26.06 43.00 9.12
C GLU A 77 -24.79 42.40 9.74
N TYR A 78 -24.76 42.28 11.08
CA TYR A 78 -23.63 41.65 11.77
C TYR A 78 -23.49 40.17 11.43
N ASP A 79 -24.58 39.41 11.39
CA ASP A 79 -24.56 38.00 11.00
C ASP A 79 -24.01 37.84 9.57
N ALA A 80 -24.44 38.69 8.63
CA ALA A 80 -23.93 38.68 7.25
C ALA A 80 -22.43 38.99 7.18
N PHE A 81 -21.96 39.97 7.97
CA PHE A 81 -20.55 40.32 8.06
C PHE A 81 -19.69 39.20 8.65
N ILE A 82 -20.13 38.59 9.75
CA ILE A 82 -19.46 37.46 10.40
C ILE A 82 -19.37 36.27 9.43
N GLU A 83 -20.45 35.94 8.73
CA GLU A 83 -20.45 34.85 7.74
C GLU A 83 -19.49 35.12 6.59
N THR A 84 -19.39 36.37 6.15
CA THR A 84 -18.42 36.78 5.10
C THR A 84 -16.99 36.56 5.57
N ILE A 85 -16.64 37.01 6.78
CA ILE A 85 -15.30 36.78 7.36
C ILE A 85 -14.99 35.29 7.48
N LYS A 86 -15.93 34.50 8.02
CA LYS A 86 -15.74 33.05 8.18
C LYS A 86 -15.54 32.36 6.83
N LYS A 87 -16.28 32.77 5.80
CA LYS A 87 -16.12 32.27 4.43
C LYS A 87 -14.76 32.63 3.84
N ASP A 88 -14.31 33.87 4.02
CA ASP A 88 -13.03 34.35 3.50
C ASP A 88 -11.86 33.62 4.16
N GLN A 89 -11.91 33.40 5.48
CA GLN A 89 -10.91 32.60 6.20
C GLN A 89 -10.82 31.16 5.68
N ARG A 90 -11.97 30.49 5.48
CA ARG A 90 -12.00 29.13 4.89
C ARG A 90 -11.41 29.12 3.47
N THR A 91 -11.73 30.12 2.68
CA THR A 91 -11.23 30.26 1.30
C THR A 91 -9.72 30.48 1.28
N ALA A 92 -9.21 31.38 2.13
CA ALA A 92 -7.78 31.63 2.28
C ALA A 92 -7.02 30.37 2.72
N PHE A 93 -7.55 29.64 3.70
CA PHE A 93 -6.97 28.38 4.15
C PHE A 93 -6.91 27.32 3.04
N SER A 94 -8.00 27.16 2.28
CA SER A 94 -8.07 26.24 1.14
C SER A 94 -7.08 26.60 0.03
N LEU A 95 -7.02 27.90 -0.34
CA LEU A 95 -6.08 28.39 -1.34
C LEU A 95 -4.63 28.17 -0.91
N HIS A 96 -4.31 28.43 0.36
CA HIS A 96 -2.98 28.18 0.92
C HIS A 96 -2.60 26.69 0.86
N GLY A 97 -3.53 25.79 1.20
CA GLY A 97 -3.34 24.35 1.08
C GLY A 97 -3.04 23.93 -0.36
N ARG A 98 -3.82 24.44 -1.33
CA ARG A 98 -3.59 24.19 -2.76
C ARG A 98 -2.24 24.72 -3.23
N LEU A 99 -1.87 25.91 -2.80
CA LEU A 99 -0.58 26.52 -3.15
C LEU A 99 0.60 25.69 -2.62
N LYS A 100 0.51 25.16 -1.40
CA LYS A 100 1.53 24.26 -0.84
C LYS A 100 1.71 22.99 -1.67
N VAL A 101 0.61 22.38 -2.14
CA VAL A 101 0.64 21.20 -3.00
C VAL A 101 1.29 21.54 -4.33
N LEU A 102 0.85 22.61 -4.98
CA LEU A 102 1.39 23.07 -6.26
C LEU A 102 2.86 23.47 -6.17
N ALA A 103 3.31 24.01 -5.03
CA ALA A 103 4.72 24.33 -4.81
C ALA A 103 5.61 23.07 -4.74
N GLY A 104 5.09 21.93 -4.29
CA GLY A 104 5.82 20.66 -4.22
C GLY A 104 5.80 19.83 -5.51
N GLU A 105 4.81 20.06 -6.38
CA GLU A 105 4.60 19.30 -7.63
C GLU A 105 5.77 19.39 -8.63
N PRO A 106 6.40 20.57 -8.89
CA PRO A 106 7.51 20.69 -9.84
C PRO A 106 8.69 19.78 -9.48
N THR A 107 9.00 19.65 -8.20
CA THR A 107 10.11 18.82 -7.71
C THR A 107 9.85 17.34 -8.02
N ALA A 108 8.66 16.84 -7.66
CA ALA A 108 8.26 15.46 -7.96
C ALA A 108 8.26 15.18 -9.47
N LEU A 109 7.74 16.13 -10.26
CA LEU A 109 7.67 16.02 -11.71
C LEU A 109 9.05 15.96 -12.38
N ILE A 110 10.03 16.72 -11.88
CA ILE A 110 11.43 16.64 -12.34
C ILE A 110 12.01 15.24 -12.07
N TYR A 111 11.79 14.68 -10.88
CA TYR A 111 12.25 13.32 -10.56
C TYR A 111 11.63 12.26 -11.46
N HIS A 112 10.32 12.35 -11.71
CA HIS A 112 9.63 11.43 -12.63
C HIS A 112 10.18 11.52 -14.05
N ARG A 113 10.37 12.74 -14.58
CA ARG A 113 10.98 12.94 -15.91
C ARG A 113 12.38 12.34 -16.00
N LYS A 114 13.23 12.58 -15.00
CA LYS A 114 14.58 11.99 -14.94
C LYS A 114 14.52 10.46 -14.92
N ARG A 115 13.59 9.88 -14.16
CA ARG A 115 13.40 8.43 -14.08
C ARG A 115 12.92 7.83 -15.41
N ILE A 116 12.03 8.50 -16.12
CA ILE A 116 11.56 8.07 -17.45
C ILE A 116 12.73 7.97 -18.42
N LEU A 117 13.59 8.99 -18.49
CA LEU A 117 14.76 8.99 -19.37
C LEU A 117 15.72 7.84 -19.04
N GLN A 118 16.02 7.64 -17.75
CA GLN A 118 16.88 6.53 -17.30
C GLN A 118 16.29 5.16 -17.66
N LEU A 119 14.98 4.99 -17.56
CA LEU A 119 14.32 3.74 -17.90
C LEU A 119 14.30 3.49 -19.41
N GLN A 120 14.07 4.53 -20.22
CA GLN A 120 14.14 4.45 -21.67
C GLN A 120 15.52 4.03 -22.16
N GLU A 121 16.58 4.60 -21.57
CA GLU A 121 17.97 4.21 -21.90
C GLU A 121 18.24 2.73 -21.56
N LYS A 122 17.78 2.27 -20.38
CA LYS A 122 17.90 0.87 -19.98
C LYS A 122 17.11 -0.07 -20.89
N MET A 123 15.89 0.31 -21.28
CA MET A 123 15.09 -0.47 -22.23
C MET A 123 15.81 -0.61 -23.57
N LYS A 124 16.34 0.48 -24.12
CA LYS A 124 17.10 0.45 -25.37
C LYS A 124 18.32 -0.47 -25.28
N HIS A 125 19.03 -0.45 -24.15
CA HIS A 125 20.17 -1.34 -23.97
C HIS A 125 19.77 -2.82 -23.91
N ILE A 126 18.68 -3.13 -23.18
CA ILE A 126 18.14 -4.49 -23.12
C ILE A 126 17.70 -4.95 -24.51
N GLU A 127 16.98 -4.11 -25.24
CA GLU A 127 16.46 -4.44 -26.58
C GLU A 127 17.59 -4.72 -27.59
N ASN A 128 18.65 -3.92 -27.55
CA ASN A 128 19.86 -4.17 -28.34
C ASN A 128 20.51 -5.52 -27.99
N ASN A 129 20.65 -5.82 -26.69
CA ASN A 129 21.24 -7.07 -26.22
C ASN A 129 20.37 -8.27 -26.60
N SER A 130 19.05 -8.17 -26.42
CA SER A 130 18.07 -9.19 -26.80
C SER A 130 18.13 -9.46 -28.30
N SER A 131 18.20 -8.42 -29.14
CA SER A 131 18.32 -8.56 -30.59
C SER A 131 19.61 -9.30 -30.97
N LYS A 132 20.73 -8.98 -30.31
CA LYS A 132 22.01 -9.66 -30.55
C LYS A 132 21.98 -11.14 -30.15
N ILE A 133 21.38 -11.46 -29.01
CA ILE A 133 21.22 -12.85 -28.55
C ILE A 133 20.32 -13.62 -29.51
N GLN A 134 19.22 -13.01 -29.97
CA GLN A 134 18.30 -13.65 -30.90
C GLN A 134 19.01 -14.01 -32.22
N LEU A 135 19.82 -13.11 -32.77
CA LEU A 135 20.64 -13.39 -33.94
C LEU A 135 21.57 -14.60 -33.73
N GLN A 136 22.27 -14.67 -32.59
CA GLN A 136 23.14 -15.80 -32.27
C GLN A 136 22.37 -17.12 -32.10
N ILE A 137 21.17 -17.08 -31.51
CA ILE A 137 20.29 -18.26 -31.41
C ILE A 137 19.91 -18.77 -32.80
N ASP A 138 19.58 -17.87 -33.71
CA ASP A 138 19.15 -18.23 -35.05
C ASP A 138 20.31 -18.78 -35.90
N GLU A 139 21.53 -18.21 -35.77
CA GLU A 139 22.75 -18.78 -36.35
C GLU A 139 23.01 -20.21 -35.86
N ILE A 140 22.93 -20.44 -34.55
CA ILE A 140 23.15 -21.78 -33.95
C ILE A 140 22.09 -22.79 -34.42
N LYS A 141 20.83 -22.36 -34.58
CA LYS A 141 19.76 -23.21 -35.13
C LYS A 141 20.02 -23.57 -36.58
N GLN A 142 20.45 -22.61 -37.39
CA GLN A 142 20.79 -22.86 -38.79
C GLN A 142 21.95 -23.85 -38.90
N LEU A 143 23.02 -23.65 -38.15
CA LEU A 143 24.16 -24.58 -38.11
C LEU A 143 23.76 -25.99 -37.69
N ARG A 144 22.85 -26.13 -36.71
CA ARG A 144 22.28 -27.44 -36.33
C ARG A 144 21.47 -28.06 -37.45
N ALA A 145 20.58 -27.30 -38.11
CA ALA A 145 19.81 -27.81 -39.23
C ALA A 145 20.70 -28.26 -40.40
N GLU A 146 21.80 -27.56 -40.68
CA GLU A 146 22.79 -27.96 -41.68
C GLU A 146 23.56 -29.23 -41.29
N TYR A 147 23.89 -29.38 -39.99
CA TYR A 147 24.50 -30.60 -39.48
C TYR A 147 23.54 -31.79 -39.60
N ASP A 148 22.30 -31.64 -39.13
CA ASP A 148 21.28 -32.69 -39.19
C ASP A 148 20.98 -33.10 -40.65
N ALA A 149 20.95 -32.14 -41.59
CA ALA A 149 20.78 -32.44 -43.02
C ALA A 149 21.96 -33.24 -43.61
N LYS A 150 23.20 -32.92 -43.21
CA LYS A 150 24.41 -33.68 -43.61
C LYS A 150 24.49 -35.05 -42.93
N GLU A 151 24.01 -35.17 -41.70
CA GLU A 151 23.95 -36.45 -40.98
C GLU A 151 22.91 -37.39 -41.62
N VAL A 152 21.72 -36.88 -41.97
CA VAL A 152 20.70 -37.65 -42.72
C VAL A 152 21.22 -38.09 -44.09
N GLN A 153 21.99 -37.24 -44.79
CA GLN A 153 22.58 -37.58 -46.09
C GLN A 153 23.69 -38.65 -45.98
N SER A 154 24.47 -38.66 -44.90
CA SER A 154 25.44 -39.72 -44.62
C SER A 154 24.81 -41.01 -44.05
N CYS A 155 23.63 -40.93 -43.44
CA CYS A 155 22.84 -42.08 -42.97
C CYS A 155 22.00 -42.76 -44.07
N THR A 156 21.92 -42.19 -45.29
CA THR A 156 21.33 -42.88 -46.46
C THR A 156 22.13 -44.13 -46.87
N PHE A 157 23.33 -44.35 -46.32
CA PHE A 157 24.05 -45.61 -46.42
C PHE A 157 23.81 -46.48 -45.19
N CYS A 158 22.53 -46.69 -44.84
CA CYS A 158 22.16 -47.69 -43.84
C CYS A 158 22.41 -49.07 -44.45
N LYS A 159 23.60 -49.63 -44.21
CA LYS A 159 23.91 -51.02 -44.51
C LYS A 159 22.92 -51.90 -43.75
N ASP A 160 22.24 -52.73 -44.52
CA ASP A 160 21.52 -53.96 -44.15
C ASP A 160 21.61 -54.33 -42.64
N PRO A 161 20.51 -54.29 -41.87
CA PRO A 161 20.50 -54.60 -40.44
C PRO A 161 20.79 -56.09 -40.12
N SER A 162 21.05 -56.91 -41.13
CA SER A 162 21.20 -58.36 -41.05
C SER A 162 22.64 -58.86 -40.86
N LYS A 163 23.66 -57.99 -40.82
CA LYS A 163 25.07 -58.40 -40.65
C LYS A 163 25.68 -57.90 -39.33
N PRO A 164 26.19 -58.80 -38.46
CA PRO A 164 26.82 -58.38 -37.21
C PRO A 164 28.15 -57.66 -37.48
N ILE A 165 28.35 -56.52 -36.82
CA ILE A 165 29.52 -55.64 -36.95
C ILE A 165 30.79 -56.38 -36.45
N PRO A 166 31.89 -56.43 -37.23
CA PRO A 166 33.14 -57.04 -36.81
C PRO A 166 33.69 -56.30 -35.57
N GLY A 167 33.76 -57.00 -34.44
CA GLY A 167 34.17 -56.44 -33.14
C GLY A 167 33.17 -56.71 -32.01
N THR A 168 31.90 -56.95 -32.32
CA THR A 168 30.88 -57.34 -31.32
C THR A 168 31.10 -58.74 -30.76
N VAL A 169 31.76 -59.64 -31.50
CA VAL A 169 32.10 -61.00 -31.03
C VAL A 169 33.09 -60.97 -29.85
N PHE A 170 33.98 -59.98 -29.80
CA PHE A 170 34.94 -59.83 -28.69
C PHE A 170 34.24 -59.33 -27.41
N TYR A 171 33.41 -58.28 -27.51
CA TYR A 171 32.64 -57.77 -26.37
C TYR A 171 31.61 -58.78 -25.86
N LEU A 172 30.95 -59.53 -26.75
CA LEU A 172 30.00 -60.58 -26.36
C LEU A 172 30.69 -61.78 -25.69
N LYS A 173 31.89 -62.18 -26.15
CA LYS A 173 32.69 -63.18 -25.43
C LYS A 173 33.13 -62.68 -24.05
N TYR A 174 33.54 -61.42 -23.96
CA TYR A 174 33.97 -60.82 -22.69
C TYR A 174 32.80 -60.69 -21.71
N LEU A 175 31.65 -60.17 -22.15
CA LEU A 175 30.43 -60.11 -21.34
C LEU A 175 29.94 -61.50 -20.95
N ARG A 176 30.01 -62.49 -21.85
CA ARG A 176 29.63 -63.88 -21.54
C ARG A 176 30.58 -64.49 -20.51
N GLY A 177 31.88 -64.20 -20.59
CA GLY A 177 32.87 -64.57 -19.58
C GLY A 177 32.60 -63.92 -18.22
N VAL A 178 32.32 -62.61 -18.20
CA VAL A 178 31.95 -61.86 -16.99
C VAL A 178 30.64 -62.37 -16.40
N LEU A 179 29.62 -62.67 -17.21
CA LEU A 179 28.35 -63.25 -16.76
C LEU A 179 28.52 -64.67 -16.22
N LEU A 180 29.36 -65.50 -16.83
CA LEU A 180 29.69 -66.83 -16.30
C LEU A 180 30.46 -66.74 -14.98
N TRP A 181 31.37 -65.78 -14.85
CA TRP A 181 32.09 -65.50 -13.62
C TRP A 181 31.14 -64.99 -12.51
N PHE A 182 30.25 -64.05 -12.82
CA PHE A 182 29.20 -63.59 -11.91
C PHE A 182 28.22 -64.70 -11.54
N ARG A 183 27.86 -65.58 -12.48
CA ARG A 183 27.01 -66.75 -12.21
C ARG A 183 27.71 -67.75 -11.29
N GLY A 184 29.00 -68.00 -11.48
CA GLY A 184 29.82 -68.80 -10.57
C GLY A 184 29.93 -68.16 -9.19
N LEU A 185 30.10 -66.83 -9.12
CA LEU A 185 30.14 -66.06 -7.89
C LEU A 185 28.78 -66.10 -7.15
N LEU A 186 27.66 -65.95 -7.87
CA LEU A 186 26.32 -66.08 -7.31
C LEU A 186 26.00 -67.51 -6.86
N GLN A 187 26.51 -68.53 -7.56
CA GLN A 187 26.33 -69.92 -7.17
C GLN A 187 27.18 -70.29 -5.93
N TRP A 188 28.37 -69.69 -5.81
CA TRP A 188 29.22 -69.77 -4.61
C TRP A 188 28.61 -69.01 -3.42
N LEU A 189 28.08 -67.80 -3.64
CA LEU A 189 27.36 -67.01 -2.62
C LEU A 189 26.02 -67.65 -2.23
N GLY A 190 25.29 -68.24 -3.18
CA GLY A 190 24.03 -68.97 -2.93
C GLY A 190 24.23 -70.29 -2.19
N SER A 191 25.43 -70.88 -2.25
CA SER A 191 25.80 -72.04 -1.41
C SER A 191 26.18 -71.63 0.02
N LEU A 192 26.42 -70.33 0.28
CA LEU A 192 26.65 -69.75 1.62
C LEU A 192 25.37 -69.18 2.26
N LEU A 193 24.24 -69.15 1.54
CA LEU A 193 22.98 -68.54 2.00
C LEU A 193 21.79 -69.46 1.69
N TRP A 194 21.64 -70.56 2.43
CA TRP A 194 20.37 -71.29 2.52
C TRP A 194 19.57 -70.71 3.69
N CYS A 195 18.55 -69.91 3.37
CA CYS A 195 17.41 -69.68 4.26
C CYS A 195 16.14 -69.96 3.46
N GLU A 196 15.48 -71.07 3.79
CA GLU A 196 14.10 -71.36 3.41
C GLU A 196 13.18 -70.26 3.96
N PHE A 197 12.26 -69.75 3.14
CA PHE A 197 11.16 -68.93 3.62
C PHE A 197 9.85 -69.49 3.07
N ASP A 198 9.07 -70.07 3.99
CA ASP A 198 7.69 -70.52 3.81
C ASP A 198 6.76 -69.31 3.55
N PRO A 199 5.98 -69.26 2.46
CA PRO A 199 5.27 -68.04 2.07
C PRO A 199 3.96 -67.73 2.84
N TRP A 200 3.67 -68.36 3.98
CA TRP A 200 2.34 -68.29 4.61
C TRP A 200 2.19 -67.42 5.87
N SER A 201 3.17 -66.57 6.24
CA SER A 201 3.02 -65.79 7.50
C SER A 201 3.45 -64.32 7.50
N GLY A 202 3.86 -63.74 6.36
CA GLY A 202 3.85 -62.28 6.16
C GLY A 202 4.55 -61.43 7.23
N ASN A 203 5.66 -61.91 7.84
CA ASN A 203 6.48 -61.12 8.76
C ASN A 203 7.97 -61.43 8.62
N PHE A 204 8.78 -60.39 8.37
CA PHE A 204 10.24 -60.46 8.29
C PHE A 204 10.85 -60.29 9.69
N HIS A 205 11.53 -61.32 10.20
CA HIS A 205 12.39 -61.20 11.37
C HIS A 205 13.86 -61.30 10.94
N MET A 206 14.62 -60.22 11.15
CA MET A 206 16.05 -60.17 10.84
C MET A 206 16.82 -60.80 12.01
N LEU A 207 17.30 -62.04 11.86
CA LEU A 207 18.23 -62.65 12.80
C LEU A 207 19.66 -62.56 12.24
N TRP A 208 20.48 -61.72 12.87
CA TRP A 208 21.93 -61.75 12.69
C TRP A 208 22.49 -62.96 13.45
N MET A 209 23.18 -63.87 12.76
CA MET A 209 24.04 -64.87 13.37
C MET A 209 25.40 -64.89 12.68
N ARG A 210 26.44 -64.81 13.52
CA ARG A 210 27.87 -64.87 13.19
C ARG A 210 28.26 -66.17 12.48
N PRO A 211 29.38 -66.14 11.73
CA PRO A 211 29.88 -67.30 10.99
C PRO A 211 30.36 -68.41 11.93
N LYS A 212 30.00 -69.66 11.62
CA LYS A 212 30.72 -70.84 12.09
C LYS A 212 31.73 -71.25 11.03
N ASN A 213 33.01 -71.12 11.37
CA ASN A 213 34.11 -71.71 10.64
C ASN A 213 34.00 -73.24 10.68
N LYS A 214 34.13 -73.89 9.51
CA LYS A 214 34.94 -75.09 9.27
C LYS A 214 35.08 -75.33 7.78
#